data_AF-A0A435G8K3-F1
#
_entry.id   AF-A0A435G8K3-F1
#
_cell.length_a   1.000
_cell.length_b   1.000
_cell.length_c   1.000
_cell.angle_alpha   90.00
_cell.angle_beta   90.00
_cell.angle_gamma   90.00
#
_symmetry.space_group_name_H-M   'P 1'
#
loop_
_entity.id
_entity.type
_entity.pdbx_description
1 polymer ?
#
loop_
_entity_poly.entity_id
_entity_poly.type
_entity_poly.pdbx_seq_one_letter_code
_entity_poly.pdbx_strand_id
1 'polypeptide(L)' 'MFDTKIAIVLREDLPVWQKLNVTAFLTSGIAAQFPEIIGEPYRDRAGNLYNPMSIQPVIVLSADAATLGTIYRRSLERG' A
#
# COMPACT_ATOMS: atom_id res chain seq x y z
N MET A 1 5.80 -10.26 -13.81
CA MET A 1 4.40 -10.47 -13.40
C MET A 1 4.44 -11.00 -11.98
N PHE A 2 3.61 -10.51 -11.07
CA PHE A 2 3.60 -10.91 -9.66
C PHE A 2 2.43 -11.85 -9.41
N ASP A 3 2.62 -12.90 -8.61
CA ASP A 3 1.55 -13.81 -8.20
C ASP A 3 0.59 -13.17 -7.18
N THR A 4 1.07 -12.14 -6.46
CA THR A 4 0.34 -11.41 -5.46
C THR A 4 -0.12 -10.03 -5.96
N LYS A 5 -0.95 -9.36 -5.17
CA LYS A 5 -1.40 -7.98 -5.42
C LYS A 5 -1.41 -7.20 -4.11
N ILE A 6 -0.92 -5.96 -4.15
CA ILE A 6 -1.01 -5.03 -3.03
C ILE A 6 -2.26 -4.16 -3.20
N ALA A 7 -3.11 -4.11 -2.19
CA ALA A 7 -4.31 -3.27 -2.16
C ALA A 7 -4.43 -2.53 -0.82
N ILE A 8 -4.72 -1.23 -0.88
CA ILE A 8 -5.03 -0.37 0.28
C ILE A 8 -6.47 0.11 0.12
N VAL A 9 -7.32 -0.17 1.10
CA VAL A 9 -8.72 0.27 1.11
C VAL A 9 -8.93 1.24 2.27
N LEU A 10 -9.35 2.46 1.95
CA LEU A 10 -9.57 3.52 2.94
C LEU A 10 -11.06 3.77 3.17
N ARG A 11 -11.43 4.24 4.36
CA ARG A 11 -12.79 4.71 4.61
C ARG A 11 -13.04 5.98 3.79
N GLU A 12 -14.13 5.99 3.03
CA GLU A 12 -14.37 7.00 1.99
C GLU A 12 -14.62 8.42 2.53
N ASP A 13 -15.17 8.53 3.73
CA ASP A 13 -15.54 9.79 4.40
C ASP A 13 -14.35 10.50 5.07
N LEU A 14 -13.14 9.91 5.02
CA LEU A 14 -11.95 10.53 5.58
C LEU A 14 -11.56 11.78 4.77
N PRO A 15 -11.22 12.90 5.45
CA PRO A 15 -10.52 14.01 4.83
C PRO A 15 -9.25 13.55 4.10
N VAL A 16 -8.89 14.25 3.03
CA VAL A 16 -7.75 13.89 2.17
C VAL A 16 -6.46 13.69 2.97
N TRP A 17 -6.16 14.57 3.92
CA TRP A 17 -4.95 14.45 4.73
C TRP A 17 -4.91 13.17 5.59
N GLN A 18 -6.08 12.72 6.07
CA GLN A 18 -6.18 11.46 6.81
C GLN A 18 -5.98 10.27 5.89
N LYS A 19 -6.54 10.30 4.67
CA LYS A 19 -6.31 9.28 3.65
C LYS A 19 -4.82 9.13 3.33
N LEU A 20 -4.13 10.25 3.10
CA LEU A 20 -2.68 10.26 2.85
C LEU A 20 -1.89 9.67 4.02
N ASN A 21 -2.21 10.08 5.25
CA ASN A 21 -1.53 9.59 6.45
C ASN A 21 -1.73 8.08 6.64
N VAL A 22 -2.98 7.59 6.57
CA VAL A 22 -3.31 6.17 6.71
C VAL A 22 -2.63 5.33 5.62
N THR A 23 -2.64 5.80 4.35
CA THR A 23 -1.92 5.11 3.26
C THR A 23 -0.43 4.99 3.55
N ALA A 24 0.22 6.04 4.08
CA ALA A 24 1.65 6.01 4.41
C ALA A 24 1.94 4.96 5.50
N PHE A 25 1.16 4.94 6.58
CA PHE A 25 1.31 3.94 7.65
C PHE A 25 1.08 2.50 7.15
N LEU A 26 0.01 2.25 6.39
CA LEU A 26 -0.28 0.91 5.86
C LEU A 26 0.81 0.42 4.90
N THR A 27 1.31 1.30 4.03
CA THR A 27 2.40 0.97 3.10
C THR A 27 3.68 0.60 3.85
N SER A 28 3.99 1.30 4.94
CA SER A 28 5.17 0.98 5.77
C SER A 28 5.10 -0.41 6.39
N GLY A 29 3.91 -0.84 6.84
CA GLY A 29 3.70 -2.18 7.39
C GLY A 29 3.89 -3.27 6.33
N ILE A 30 3.38 -3.05 5.11
CA ILE A 30 3.56 -3.98 3.98
C ILE A 30 5.04 -4.11 3.62
N ALA A 31 5.76 -2.99 3.49
CA ALA A 31 7.19 -3.00 3.18
C ALA A 31 8.04 -3.70 4.26
N ALA A 32 7.66 -3.55 5.53
CA ALA A 32 8.32 -4.25 6.63
C ALA A 32 8.02 -5.76 6.64
N GLN A 33 6.80 -6.15 6.29
CA GLN A 33 6.38 -7.56 6.26
C GLN A 33 6.93 -8.32 5.05
N PHE A 34 7.06 -7.65 3.91
CA PHE A 34 7.51 -8.23 2.64
C PHE A 34 8.68 -7.42 2.05
N PRO A 35 9.90 -7.51 2.62
CA PRO A 35 11.04 -6.72 2.16
C PRO A 35 11.41 -6.95 0.68
N GLU A 36 11.07 -8.11 0.12
CA GLU A 36 11.33 -8.49 -1.28
C GLU A 36 10.61 -7.61 -2.31
N ILE A 37 9.61 -6.84 -1.89
CA ILE A 37 8.93 -5.90 -2.79
C ILE A 37 9.76 -4.62 -3.01
N ILE A 38 10.80 -4.37 -2.22
CA ILE A 38 11.65 -3.18 -2.37
C ILE A 38 12.75 -3.47 -3.39
N GLY A 39 12.78 -2.66 -4.45
CA GLY A 39 13.73 -2.82 -5.55
C GLY A 39 15.07 -2.14 -5.34
N GLU A 40 15.71 -1.82 -6.45
CA GLU A 40 16.98 -1.08 -6.46
C GLU A 40 16.78 0.43 -6.24
N PRO A 41 17.80 1.14 -5.74
CA PRO A 41 17.80 2.60 -5.66
C PRO A 41 17.53 3.24 -7.03
N TYR A 42 16.67 4.26 -7.04
CA TYR A 42 16.43 5.03 -8.25
C TYR A 42 17.65 5.91 -8.54
N ARG A 43 17.99 6.04 -9.83
CA ARG A 43 19.08 6.91 -10.30
C ARG A 43 18.56 7.89 -11.34
N ASP A 44 18.83 9.17 -11.15
CA ASP A 44 18.51 10.19 -12.14
C ASP A 44 19.59 10.28 -13.24
N ARG A 45 19.39 11.21 -14.18
CA ARG A 45 20.35 11.47 -15.27
C ARG A 45 21.70 12.00 -14.78
N ALA A 46 21.75 12.68 -13.63
CA ALA A 46 22.97 13.25 -13.07
C ALA A 46 23.76 12.24 -12.20
N GLY A 47 23.20 11.05 -11.96
CA GLY A 47 23.81 10.01 -11.14
C GLY A 47 23.45 10.09 -9.66
N ASN A 48 22.53 10.97 -9.26
CA ASN A 48 22.05 11.03 -7.88
C ASN A 48 21.24 9.76 -7.56
N LEU A 49 21.42 9.23 -6.35
CA LEU A 49 20.68 8.07 -5.84
C LEU A 49 19.53 8.52 -4.93
N TYR A 50 18.40 7.81 -5.04
CA TYR A 50 17.20 8.00 -4.23
C TYR A 50 16.78 6.68 -3.58
N ASN A 51 15.85 6.76 -2.62
CA ASN A 51 15.35 5.58 -1.94
C ASN A 51 14.84 4.52 -2.95
N PRO A 52 15.14 3.24 -2.71
CA PRO A 52 14.43 2.18 -3.41
C PRO A 52 12.95 2.21 -3.02
N MET A 53 12.09 1.83 -3.96
CA MET A 53 10.63 1.84 -3.79
C MET A 53 10.06 0.48 -4.17
N SER A 54 8.76 0.30 -3.93
CA SER A 54 8.09 -0.94 -4.29
C SER A 54 8.19 -1.20 -5.80
N ILE A 55 8.58 -2.42 -6.17
CA ILE A 55 8.55 -2.91 -7.56
C ILE A 55 7.16 -3.39 -7.97
N GLN A 56 6.27 -3.59 -7.01
CA GLN A 56 4.92 -4.10 -7.23
C GLN A 56 3.90 -2.95 -7.20
N PRO A 57 2.94 -2.90 -8.14
CA PRO A 57 1.90 -1.88 -8.12
C PRO A 57 1.02 -1.94 -6.87
N VAL A 58 0.69 -0.76 -6.33
CA VAL A 58 -0.25 -0.61 -5.21
C VAL A 58 -1.58 -0.08 -5.72
N ILE A 59 -2.67 -0.81 -5.49
CA ILE A 59 -4.03 -0.36 -5.83
C ILE A 59 -4.65 0.32 -4.62
N VAL A 60 -5.06 1.58 -4.79
CA VAL A 60 -5.73 2.35 -3.74
C VAL A 60 -7.22 2.44 -4.04
N LEU A 61 -8.04 2.02 -3.09
CA LEU A 61 -9.50 1.98 -3.17
C LEU A 61 -10.10 2.71 -1.96
N SER A 62 -11.39 3.04 -2.06
CA SER A 62 -12.17 3.53 -0.93
C SER A 62 -13.50 2.78 -0.83
N ALA A 63 -14.04 2.72 0.39
CA ALA A 63 -15.32 2.10 0.67
C ALA A 63 -16.02 2.78 1.86
N ASP A 64 -17.34 2.62 1.94
CA ASP A 64 -18.12 2.94 3.13
C ASP A 64 -17.70 2.04 4.33
N ALA A 65 -18.15 2.41 5.53
CA ALA A 65 -17.79 1.71 6.76
C ALA A 65 -18.27 0.24 6.82
N ALA A 66 -19.45 -0.07 6.28
CA ALA A 66 -20.01 -1.42 6.28
C ALA A 66 -19.26 -2.35 5.32
N THR A 67 -18.94 -1.83 4.13
CA THR A 67 -18.13 -2.50 3.12
C THR A 67 -16.71 -2.72 3.62
N LEU A 68 -16.09 -1.72 4.27
CA LEU A 68 -14.76 -1.86 4.88
C LEU A 68 -14.73 -2.92 5.99
N GLY A 69 -15.76 -2.96 6.85
CA GLY A 69 -15.91 -4.02 7.86
C GLY A 69 -16.04 -5.42 7.25
N THR A 70 -16.72 -5.54 6.10
CA THR A 70 -16.81 -6.80 5.37
C THR A 70 -15.47 -7.22 4.76
N ILE A 71 -14.70 -6.28 4.21
CA ILE A 71 -13.35 -6.53 3.68
C ILE A 71 -12.42 -7.02 4.79
N TYR A 72 -12.43 -6.33 5.95
CA TYR A 72 -11.62 -6.71 7.10
C TYR A 72 -11.91 -8.15 7.55
N ARG A 73 -13.18 -8.50 7.76
CA ARG A 73 -13.57 -9.87 8.13
C ARG A 73 -13.10 -10.91 7.11
N ARG A 74 -13.28 -10.66 5.80
CA ARG A 74 -12.82 -11.58 4.74
C ARG A 74 -11.30 -11.76 4.74
N SER A 75 -10.53 -10.73 5.10
CA SER A 75 -9.06 -10.86 5.19
C SER A 75 -8.63 -11.77 6.35
N LEU A 76 -9.38 -11.78 7.46
CA LEU A 76 -9.12 -12.68 8.58
C LEU A 76 -9.54 -14.12 8.29
N GLU A 77 -10.65 -14.32 7.56
CA GLU A 77 -11.14 -15.65 7.18
C GLU A 77 -10.26 -16.36 6.14
N ARG A 78 -9.51 -15.59 5.35
CA ARG A 78 -8.64 -16.09 4.27
C ARG A 78 -7.16 -16.10 4.65
N GLY A 79 -6.84 -15.60 5.85
CA GLY A 79 -5.49 -15.58 6.41
C GLY A 79 -5.03 -16.97 6.83
#